data_AF-A0A4V1IK64-F1
#
_entry.id   AF-A0A4V1IK64-F1
#
_cell.length_a   1.000
_cell.length_b   1.000
_cell.length_c   1.000
_cell.angle_alpha   90.00
_cell.angle_beta   90.00
_cell.angle_gamma   90.00
#
_symmetry.space_group_name_H-M   'P 1'
#
loop_
_entity.id
_entity.type
_entity.pdbx_description
1 polymer ?
#
loop_
_entity_poly.entity_id
_entity_poly.type
_entity_poly.pdbx_seq_one_letter_code
_entity_poly.pdbx_strand_id
1 'polypeptide(L)'
;MKEDVNSLAVRLAEELSKYIYFLLASSGAAIAYALKQMEGKVLSTDLILVIVALHAWCGSFYFGVRHLHLHRQHMIENAKALLADETFQQMQKRLEPFVEKMERASNLQYLLFIIGVFFYILWRVLALFNT
;
A
#
# COMPACT_ATOMS: atom_id res chain seq x y z
N MET A 1 33.04 4.63 4.79
CA MET A 1 32.09 5.76 4.86
C MET A 1 31.15 5.85 3.65
N LYS A 2 31.61 6.07 2.40
CA LYS A 2 30.69 6.04 1.22
C LYS A 2 30.08 4.65 0.97
N GLU A 3 30.86 3.61 1.22
CA GLU A 3 30.43 2.20 1.09
C GLU A 3 29.34 1.82 2.10
N ASP A 4 29.40 2.39 3.32
CA ASP A 4 28.40 2.18 4.37
C ASP A 4 27.06 2.84 4.02
N VAL A 5 27.09 4.05 3.45
CA VAL A 5 25.87 4.78 3.05
C VAL A 5 25.17 4.07 1.89
N ASN A 6 25.91 3.58 0.90
CA ASN A 6 25.32 2.89 -0.24
C ASN A 6 24.70 1.55 0.19
N SER A 7 25.38 0.79 1.04
CA SER A 7 24.84 -0.47 1.57
C SER A 7 23.60 -0.24 2.44
N LEU A 8 23.55 0.84 3.22
CA LEU A 8 22.36 1.23 3.98
C LEU A 8 21.17 1.57 3.07
N ALA A 9 21.40 2.34 2.01
CA ALA A 9 20.35 2.73 1.05
C ALA A 9 19.75 1.52 0.35
N VAL A 10 20.59 0.55 -0.06
CA VAL A 10 20.14 -0.71 -0.67
C VAL A 10 19.27 -1.50 0.29
N ARG A 11 19.69 -1.65 1.56
CA ARG A 11 18.91 -2.35 2.59
C ARG A 11 17.57 -1.68 2.85
N LEU A 12 17.54 -0.35 2.94
CA LEU A 12 16.30 0.40 3.14
C LEU A 12 15.31 0.17 1.99
N ALA A 13 15.78 0.22 0.74
CA ALA A 13 14.94 -0.03 -0.42
C ALA A 13 14.38 -1.47 -0.44
N GLU A 14 15.19 -2.44 -0.02
CA GLU A 14 14.78 -3.84 0.08
C GLU A 14 13.68 -4.04 1.15
N GLU A 15 13.87 -3.47 2.34
CA GLU A 15 12.88 -3.55 3.43
C GLU A 15 11.57 -2.85 3.07
N LEU A 16 11.64 -1.66 2.45
CA LEU A 16 10.45 -0.95 1.96
C LEU A 16 9.69 -1.78 0.91
N SER A 17 10.40 -2.46 0.02
CA SER A 17 9.78 -3.34 -0.97
C SER A 17 9.04 -4.51 -0.29
N LYS A 18 9.69 -5.19 0.65
CA LYS A 18 9.07 -6.27 1.45
C LYS A 18 7.81 -5.79 2.18
N TYR A 19 7.87 -4.60 2.76
CA TYR A 19 6.76 -3.99 3.48
C TYR A 19 5.51 -3.77 2.59
N ILE A 20 5.69 -3.25 1.37
CA ILE A 20 4.59 -3.04 0.42
C ILE A 20 3.95 -4.38 0.03
N TYR A 21 4.75 -5.41 -0.25
CA TYR A 21 4.25 -6.74 -0.57
C TYR A 21 3.50 -7.39 0.60
N PHE A 22 4.00 -7.20 1.82
CA PHE A 22 3.30 -7.62 3.03
C PHE A 22 1.92 -6.98 3.12
N LEU A 23 1.83 -5.65 3.03
CA LEU A 23 0.54 -4.94 3.09
C LEU A 23 -0.41 -5.33 1.95
N LEU A 24 0.12 -5.59 0.75
CA LEU A 24 -0.68 -6.05 -0.38
C LEU A 24 -1.28 -7.45 -0.12
N ALA A 25 -0.47 -8.37 0.42
CA ALA A 25 -0.94 -9.70 0.80
C ALA A 25 -1.96 -9.62 1.97
N SER A 26 -1.67 -8.83 3.00
CA SER A 26 -2.57 -8.64 4.14
C SER A 26 -3.91 -8.03 3.73
N SER A 27 -3.90 -7.02 2.86
CA SER A 27 -5.15 -6.44 2.33
C SER A 27 -5.93 -7.44 1.47
N GLY A 28 -5.26 -8.20 0.60
CA GLY A 28 -5.91 -9.28 -0.16
C GLY A 28 -6.56 -10.36 0.73
N ALA A 29 -5.86 -10.79 1.77
CA ALA A 29 -6.38 -11.74 2.75
C ALA A 29 -7.58 -11.17 3.53
N ALA A 30 -7.49 -9.90 3.95
CA ALA A 30 -8.57 -9.22 4.66
C ALA A 30 -9.83 -9.06 3.80
N ILE A 31 -9.67 -8.73 2.51
CA ILE A 31 -10.76 -8.67 1.53
C ILE A 31 -11.47 -10.03 1.41
N ALA A 32 -10.69 -11.10 1.17
CA ALA A 32 -11.25 -12.45 1.05
C ALA A 32 -11.98 -12.89 2.32
N TYR A 33 -11.42 -12.58 3.49
CA TYR A 33 -12.03 -12.89 4.78
C TYR A 33 -13.32 -12.10 5.02
N ALA A 34 -13.34 -10.78 4.75
CA ALA A 34 -14.56 -9.99 4.88
C ALA A 34 -15.68 -10.47 3.96
N LEU A 35 -15.37 -10.80 2.70
CA LEU A 35 -16.35 -11.35 1.76
C LEU A 35 -16.98 -12.64 2.30
N LYS A 36 -16.15 -13.57 2.79
CA LYS A 36 -16.63 -14.81 3.40
C LYS A 36 -17.53 -14.56 4.61
N GLN A 37 -17.21 -13.55 5.43
CA GLN A 37 -17.99 -13.20 6.62
C GLN A 37 -19.34 -12.54 6.32
N MET A 38 -19.56 -12.11 5.07
CA MET A 38 -20.82 -11.56 4.58
C MET A 38 -21.69 -12.60 3.85
N GLU A 39 -21.16 -13.79 3.53
CA GLU A 39 -21.92 -14.84 2.85
C GLU A 39 -23.14 -15.25 3.68
N GLY A 40 -24.30 -15.33 3.02
CA GLY A 40 -25.57 -15.73 3.65
C GLY A 40 -26.19 -14.69 4.60
N LYS A 41 -25.61 -13.49 4.74
CA LYS A 41 -26.17 -12.42 5.57
C LYS A 41 -27.04 -11.48 4.74
N VAL A 42 -28.19 -11.11 5.29
CA VAL A 42 -29.05 -10.06 4.72
C VAL A 42 -28.41 -8.69 5.02
N LEU A 43 -28.58 -7.73 4.11
CA LEU A 43 -28.18 -6.34 4.32
C LEU A 43 -28.86 -5.78 5.57
N SER A 44 -28.09 -5.69 6.65
CA SER A 44 -28.44 -5.06 7.92
C SER A 44 -27.59 -3.80 8.11
N THR A 45 -28.06 -2.86 8.92
CA THR A 45 -27.31 -1.65 9.28
C THR A 45 -25.93 -1.97 9.87
N ASP A 46 -25.79 -3.11 10.58
CA ASP A 46 -24.50 -3.57 11.12
C ASP A 46 -23.50 -3.96 10.01
N LEU A 47 -23.98 -4.37 8.84
CA LEU A 47 -23.13 -4.76 7.71
C LEU A 47 -22.44 -3.56 7.06
N ILE A 48 -22.95 -2.34 7.26
CA ILE A 48 -22.38 -1.11 6.70
C ILE A 48 -20.92 -0.93 7.15
N LEU A 49 -20.60 -1.25 8.41
CA LEU A 49 -19.24 -1.15 8.93
C LEU A 49 -18.27 -2.12 8.23
N VAL A 50 -18.73 -3.33 7.90
CA VAL A 50 -17.93 -4.31 7.13
C VAL A 50 -17.75 -3.83 5.70
N ILE A 51 -18.79 -3.27 5.09
CA ILE A 51 -18.72 -2.74 3.73
C ILE A 51 -17.71 -1.59 3.68
N VAL A 52 -17.70 -0.68 4.67
CA VAL A 52 -16.70 0.39 4.78
C VAL A 52 -15.30 -0.19 4.95
N ALA A 53 -15.13 -1.19 5.82
CA ALA A 53 -13.84 -1.86 6.00
C ALA A 53 -13.33 -2.51 4.71
N LEU A 54 -14.22 -3.20 3.98
CA LEU A 54 -13.91 -3.83 2.71
C LEU A 54 -13.48 -2.80 1.66
N HIS A 55 -14.20 -1.68 1.53
CA HIS A 55 -13.83 -0.61 0.60
C HIS A 55 -12.48 0.01 0.96
N ALA A 56 -12.21 0.19 2.26
CA ALA A 56 -10.92 0.68 2.72
C ALA A 56 -9.78 -0.30 2.34
N TRP A 57 -9.96 -1.61 2.54
CA TRP A 57 -8.95 -2.60 2.13
C TRP A 57 -8.79 -2.71 0.61
N CYS A 58 -9.87 -2.63 -0.16
CA CYS A 58 -9.79 -2.54 -1.63
C CYS A 58 -9.02 -1.29 -2.07
N GLY A 59 -9.27 -0.15 -1.44
CA GLY A 59 -8.50 1.08 -1.65
C GLY A 59 -7.02 0.89 -1.32
N SER A 60 -6.71 0.31 -0.16
CA SER A 60 -5.34 -0.05 0.23
C SER A 60 -4.66 -0.92 -0.84
N PHE A 61 -5.33 -1.99 -1.27
CA PHE A 61 -4.81 -2.89 -2.29
C PHE A 61 -4.52 -2.15 -3.60
N TYR A 62 -5.45 -1.30 -4.06
CA TYR A 62 -5.27 -0.46 -5.24
C TYR A 62 -4.04 0.45 -5.14
N PHE A 63 -3.87 1.16 -4.01
CA PHE A 63 -2.71 2.03 -3.82
C PHE A 63 -1.40 1.25 -3.70
N GLY A 64 -1.40 0.03 -3.16
CA GLY A 64 -0.24 -0.86 -3.18
C GLY A 64 0.17 -1.28 -4.58
N VAL A 65 -0.79 -1.70 -5.42
CA VAL A 65 -0.50 -1.99 -6.84
C VAL A 65 -0.01 -0.74 -7.58
N ARG A 66 -0.62 0.43 -7.31
CA ARG A 66 -0.19 1.71 -7.88
C ARG A 66 1.23 2.07 -7.47
N HIS A 67 1.61 1.86 -6.21
CA HIS A 67 2.97 2.07 -5.73
C HIS A 67 3.96 1.18 -6.50
N LEU A 68 3.68 -0.12 -6.66
CA LEU A 68 4.52 -1.04 -7.44
C LEU A 68 4.65 -0.60 -8.91
N HIS A 69 3.57 -0.11 -9.51
CA HIS A 69 3.60 0.42 -10.87
C HIS A 69 4.51 1.65 -10.98
N LEU A 70 4.39 2.60 -10.04
CA LEU A 70 5.22 3.80 -10.00
C LEU A 70 6.70 3.45 -9.74
N HIS A 71 6.97 2.49 -8.87
CA HIS A 71 8.33 1.99 -8.63
C HIS A 71 8.94 1.41 -9.91
N ARG A 72 8.16 0.62 -10.68
CA ARG A 72 8.63 0.09 -11.97
C ARG A 72 8.96 1.23 -12.95
N GLN A 73 8.11 2.25 -13.04
CA GLN A 73 8.36 3.42 -13.88
C GLN A 73 9.62 4.17 -13.42
N HIS A 74 9.79 4.40 -12.12
CA HIS A 74 10.98 5.03 -11.54
C HIS A 74 12.26 4.28 -11.94
N MET A 75 12.28 2.95 -11.86
CA MET A 75 13.44 2.15 -12.25
C MET A 75 13.77 2.27 -13.75
N ILE A 76 12.75 2.29 -14.60
CA ILE A 76 12.93 2.46 -16.05
C ILE A 76 13.49 3.85 -16.37
N GLU A 77 12.94 4.90 -15.74
CA GLU A 77 13.41 6.27 -15.96
C GLU A 77 14.81 6.49 -15.39
N ASN A 78 15.14 5.87 -14.26
CA ASN A 78 16.48 5.88 -13.69
C ASN A 78 17.50 5.21 -14.64
N ALA A 79 17.15 4.05 -15.20
CA ALA A 79 17.99 3.37 -16.19
C ALA A 79 18.20 4.22 -17.45
N LYS A 80 17.16 4.91 -17.93
CA LYS A 80 17.28 5.83 -19.08
C LYS A 80 18.21 7.01 -18.78
N ALA A 81 18.13 7.59 -17.59
CA ALA A 81 19.01 8.69 -17.18
C ALA A 81 20.48 8.25 -17.14
N LEU A 82 20.76 7.06 -16.60
CA LEU A 82 22.10 6.47 -16.60
C LEU A 82 22.63 6.20 -18.02
N LEU A 83 21.79 5.68 -18.91
CA LEU A 83 22.17 5.43 -20.32
C LEU A 83 22.40 6.72 -21.12
N ALA A 84 21.75 7.81 -20.72
CA ALA A 84 21.90 9.12 -21.34
C ALA A 84 23.08 9.93 -20.75
N ASP A 85 23.83 9.35 -19.81
CA ASP A 85 24.91 10.01 -19.06
C ASP A 85 24.44 11.34 -18.42
N GLU A 86 23.19 11.35 -17.93
CA GLU A 86 22.61 12.51 -17.27
C GLU A 86 23.38 12.82 -15.97
N THR A 87 23.62 14.10 -15.72
CA THR A 87 24.20 14.54 -14.45
C THR A 87 23.27 14.18 -13.29
N PHE A 88 23.84 14.00 -12.10
CA PHE A 88 23.07 13.68 -10.89
C PHE A 88 21.89 14.66 -10.66
N GLN A 89 22.09 15.96 -10.90
CA GLN A 89 21.04 16.97 -10.76
C GLN A 89 19.89 16.80 -11.77
N GLN A 90 20.20 16.43 -13.02
CA GLN A 90 19.19 16.17 -14.05
C GLN A 90 18.38 14.92 -13.71
N MET A 91 19.07 13.85 -13.32
CA MET A 91 18.46 12.60 -12.89
C MET A 91 17.55 12.82 -11.67
N GLN A 92 18.02 13.55 -10.65
CA GLN A 92 17.22 13.85 -9.46
C GLN A 92 15.93 14.60 -9.84
N LYS A 93 16.03 15.67 -10.63
CA LYS A 93 14.87 16.47 -11.06
C LYS A 93 13.86 15.65 -11.88
N ARG A 94 14.34 14.69 -12.68
CA ARG A 94 13.50 13.78 -13.46
C ARG A 94 12.77 12.76 -12.58
N LEU A 95 13.44 12.27 -11.53
CA LEU A 95 12.95 11.19 -10.68
C LEU A 95 12.12 11.65 -9.48
N GLU A 96 12.34 12.86 -8.99
CA GLU A 96 11.59 13.50 -7.89
C GLU A 96 10.06 13.32 -7.98
N PRO A 97 9.38 13.60 -9.11
CA PRO A 97 7.93 13.43 -9.20
C PRO A 97 7.47 11.96 -9.05
N PHE A 98 8.33 10.98 -9.33
CA PHE A 98 8.00 9.57 -9.08
C PHE A 98 8.10 9.23 -7.61
N VAL A 99 9.15 9.71 -6.94
CA VAL A 99 9.35 9.51 -5.50
C VAL A 99 8.17 10.06 -4.71
N GLU A 100 7.75 11.30 -4.99
CA GLU A 100 6.59 11.89 -4.31
C GLU A 100 5.29 11.08 -4.53
N LYS A 101 5.05 10.61 -5.76
CA LYS A 101 3.86 9.81 -6.07
C LYS A 101 3.90 8.44 -5.39
N MET A 102 5.09 7.82 -5.34
CA MET A 102 5.31 6.54 -4.65
C MET A 102 5.06 6.68 -3.16
N GLU A 103 5.59 7.74 -2.54
CA GLU A 103 5.39 8.03 -1.12
C GLU A 103 3.91 8.26 -0.79
N ARG A 104 3.22 9.10 -1.58
CA ARG A 104 1.77 9.32 -1.42
C ARG A 104 0.97 8.02 -1.55
N ALA A 105 1.29 7.18 -2.53
CA ALA A 105 0.63 5.89 -2.71
C ALA A 105 0.88 4.95 -1.52
N SER A 106 2.11 4.88 -1.02
CA SER A 106 2.48 4.08 0.16
C SER A 106 1.72 4.54 1.40
N ASN A 107 1.68 5.86 1.65
CA ASN A 107 0.97 6.43 2.79
C ASN A 107 -0.54 6.18 2.72
N LEU A 108 -1.13 6.31 1.53
CA LEU A 108 -2.55 6.02 1.33
C LEU A 108 -2.86 4.52 1.49
N GLN A 109 -1.99 3.63 1.01
CA GLN A 109 -2.13 2.18 1.22
C GLN A 109 -2.19 1.87 2.73
N TYR A 110 -1.20 2.37 3.48
CA TYR A 110 -1.14 2.17 4.93
C TYR A 110 -2.36 2.75 5.65
N LEU A 111 -2.71 4.00 5.38
CA LEU A 111 -3.84 4.68 6.02
C LEU A 111 -5.15 3.93 5.80
N LEU A 112 -5.45 3.57 4.55
CA LEU A 112 -6.66 2.84 4.21
C LEU A 112 -6.69 1.44 4.82
N PHE A 113 -5.53 0.78 4.91
CA PHE A 113 -5.43 -0.51 5.58
C PHE A 113 -5.83 -0.43 7.05
N ILE A 114 -5.31 0.57 7.77
CA ILE A 114 -5.60 0.81 9.19
C ILE A 114 -7.06 1.21 9.40
N ILE A 115 -7.60 2.08 8.54
CA ILE A 115 -9.03 2.42 8.55
C ILE A 115 -9.89 1.16 8.42
N GLY A 116 -9.55 0.27 7.48
CA GLY A 116 -10.26 -1.00 7.30
C GLY A 116 -10.21 -1.89 8.54
N VAL A 117 -9.04 -2.01 9.17
CA VAL A 117 -8.87 -2.75 10.44
C VAL A 117 -9.76 -2.17 11.54
N PHE A 118 -9.76 -0.85 11.71
CA PHE A 118 -10.56 -0.18 12.73
C PHE A 118 -12.06 -0.44 12.55
N PHE A 119 -12.59 -0.24 11.33
CA PHE A 119 -14.01 -0.47 11.05
C PHE A 119 -14.40 -1.95 11.20
N TYR A 120 -13.52 -2.87 10.81
CA TYR A 120 -13.79 -4.30 10.97
C TYR A 120 -13.83 -4.71 12.44
N ILE A 121 -12.89 -4.24 13.27
CA ILE A 121 -12.89 -4.50 14.72
C ILE A 121 -14.15 -3.92 15.36
N LEU A 122 -14.51 -2.67 15.02
CA LEU A 122 -15.71 -2.03 15.54
C LEU A 122 -16.97 -2.85 15.22
N TRP A 123 -17.09 -3.33 13.97
CA TRP A 123 -18.16 -4.23 13.60
C TRP A 123 -18.18 -5.51 14.44
N ARG A 124 -17.04 -6.18 14.62
CA ARG A 124 -16.95 -7.42 15.40
C ARG A 124 -17.35 -7.23 16.85
N VAL A 125 -16.99 -6.10 17.45
CA VAL A 125 -17.35 -5.75 18.82
C VAL A 125 -18.86 -5.49 18.93
N LEU A 126 -19.43 -4.71 18.02
CA LEU A 126 -20.88 -4.43 18.02
C LEU A 126 -21.70 -5.69 17.78
N ALA A 127 -21.28 -6.55 16.84
CA ALA A 127 -21.93 -7.82 16.58
C ALA A 127 -21.94 -8.73 17.82
N LEU A 128 -20.89 -8.69 18.66
CA LEU A 128 -20.83 -9.44 19.91
C LEU A 128 -21.87 -8.97 20.94
N PHE A 129 -22.14 -7.66 21.02
CA PHE A 129 -23.14 -7.12 21.95
C PHE A 129 -24.58 -7.28 21.47
N ASN A 130 -24.78 -7.43 20.16
CA ASN A 130 -26.09 -7.69 19.56
C ASN A 130 -26.47 -9.19 19.54
N THR A 131 -25.60 -10.08 20.05
CA THR A 131 -25.85 -11.53 20.18
C THR A 131 -26.25 -11.88 21.60
#